data_AF-A0A3R6TB50-F1
#
_entry.id   AF-A0A3R6TB50-F1
#
_cell.length_a   1.000
_cell.length_b   1.000
_cell.length_c   1.000
_cell.angle_alpha   90.00
_cell.angle_beta   90.00
_cell.angle_gamma   90.00
#
_symmetry.space_group_name_H-M   'P 1'
#
loop_
_entity.id
_entity.type
_entity.pdbx_description
1 polymer ?
#
loop_
_entity_poly.entity_id
_entity_poly.type
_entity_poly.pdbx_seq_one_letter_code
_entity_poly.pdbx_strand_id
1 'polypeptide(L)'
;EKRPALYETISKVDQVMAIALTSKTVAIGLLASTWIYSHSMGVFAYDQFLYFSYLQSTLHNIWAWFNGSSMKSDLRYTPSVCFETFPFPQSTSHEEINIIEEAGREYFYFREKLMSDVKIGLTKLYNQFHNSQLTIISIEDENLQDKIFEKKYGKESIWLKKHLTNRSCNFSYNNIVERIHKLRTLHIQMDNYILGIYGWNDIKLEHNFYEVSYLPESDRIRFTVHPAVREEILNRLLKLNHQLHKMEISNPYSTQKESTKGNKDNVSKDKMLF
;
A
#
# COMPACT_ATOMS: atom_id res chain seq x y z
N GLU A 1 13.40 20.25 -16.35
CA GLU A 1 12.86 19.78 -17.65
C GLU A 1 11.35 19.63 -17.51
N LYS A 2 10.54 20.18 -18.43
CA LYS A 2 9.07 20.05 -18.36
C LYS A 2 8.69 18.64 -18.84
N ARG A 3 7.82 17.94 -18.10
CA ARG A 3 7.26 16.62 -18.45
C ARG A 3 5.85 16.81 -19.07
N PRO A 4 5.72 17.27 -20.32
CA PRO A 4 4.41 17.64 -20.89
C PRO A 4 3.42 16.47 -20.90
N ALA A 5 3.88 15.25 -21.22
CA ALA A 5 3.03 14.06 -21.23
C ALA A 5 2.44 13.71 -19.85
N LEU A 6 3.21 13.93 -18.78
CA LEU A 6 2.72 13.77 -17.40
C LEU A 6 1.55 14.74 -17.14
N TYR A 7 1.81 16.04 -17.31
CA TYR A 7 0.83 17.08 -17.00
C TYR A 7 -0.41 17.04 -17.92
N GLU A 8 -0.23 16.68 -19.19
CA GLU A 8 -1.35 16.47 -20.11
C GLU A 8 -2.25 15.32 -19.65
N THR A 9 -1.68 14.21 -19.18
CA THR A 9 -2.48 13.06 -18.76
C THR A 9 -3.17 13.31 -17.42
N ILE A 10 -2.46 13.87 -16.44
CA ILE A 10 -3.06 14.12 -15.11
C ILE A 10 -4.06 15.27 -15.14
N SER A 11 -4.00 16.18 -16.12
CA SER A 11 -5.01 17.25 -16.28
C SER A 11 -6.43 16.73 -16.54
N LYS A 12 -6.57 15.44 -16.88
CA LYS A 12 -7.85 14.77 -17.16
C LYS A 12 -8.53 14.23 -15.91
N VAL A 13 -7.88 14.32 -14.75
CA VAL A 13 -8.38 13.85 -13.45
C VAL A 13 -8.18 14.92 -12.40
N ASP A 14 -9.05 14.97 -11.39
CA ASP A 14 -8.91 15.94 -10.28
C ASP A 14 -7.79 15.54 -9.31
N GLN A 15 -7.55 14.23 -9.18
CA GLN A 15 -6.59 13.64 -8.27
C GLN A 15 -5.83 12.51 -8.95
N VAL A 16 -4.61 12.29 -8.49
CA VAL A 16 -3.76 11.18 -8.92
C VAL A 16 -3.34 10.36 -7.71
N MET A 17 -3.11 9.08 -7.96
CA MET A 17 -2.42 8.23 -7.00
C MET A 17 -0.92 8.52 -7.07
N ALA A 18 -0.26 8.59 -5.92
CA ALA A 18 1.16 8.85 -5.86
C ALA A 18 1.87 7.94 -4.85
N ILE A 19 3.10 7.57 -5.18
CA ILE A 19 3.97 6.75 -4.34
C ILE A 19 5.36 7.39 -4.26
N ALA A 20 6.01 7.33 -3.09
CA ALA A 20 7.42 7.66 -3.00
C ALA A 20 8.26 6.56 -3.69
N LEU A 21 9.14 6.94 -4.63
CA LEU A 21 9.98 5.97 -5.33
C LEU A 21 11.03 5.33 -4.41
N THR A 22 11.36 5.95 -3.28
CA THR A 22 12.22 5.36 -2.26
C THR A 22 11.58 5.43 -0.89
N SER A 23 11.21 4.28 -0.32
CA SER A 23 10.52 4.18 0.96
C SER A 23 10.56 2.75 1.49
N LYS A 24 10.53 2.56 2.82
CA LYS A 24 10.30 1.23 3.43
C LYS A 24 8.89 0.71 3.26
N THR A 25 7.97 1.60 2.89
CA THR A 25 6.54 1.31 2.78
C THR A 25 6.06 1.59 1.36
N VAL A 26 5.29 0.64 0.82
CA VAL A 26 4.49 0.84 -0.39
C VAL A 26 3.17 1.46 0.07
N ALA A 27 3.14 2.79 0.10
CA ALA A 27 2.01 3.56 0.59
C ALA A 27 1.55 4.55 -0.48
N ILE A 28 0.32 4.38 -0.95
CA ILE A 28 -0.27 5.22 -2.00
C ILE A 28 -0.99 6.39 -1.37
N GLY A 29 -0.70 7.62 -1.78
CA GLY A 29 -1.49 8.81 -1.46
C GLY A 29 -2.36 9.26 -2.63
N LEU A 30 -3.45 9.98 -2.36
CA LEU A 30 -4.18 10.74 -3.37
C LEU A 30 -3.80 12.20 -3.28
N LEU A 31 -3.32 12.77 -4.38
CA LEU A 31 -2.79 14.14 -4.45
C LEU A 31 -3.48 14.89 -5.60
N ALA A 32 -3.61 16.21 -5.47
CA ALA A 32 -4.27 17.03 -6.49
C ALA A 32 -3.44 17.08 -7.78
N SER A 33 -4.08 16.84 -8.93
CA SER A 33 -3.40 16.84 -10.25
C SER A 33 -2.76 18.17 -10.63
N THR A 34 -3.11 19.25 -9.94
CA THR A 34 -2.56 20.60 -10.09
C THR A 34 -1.17 20.78 -9.45
N TRP A 35 -0.71 19.81 -8.65
CA TRP A 35 0.58 19.88 -7.98
C TRP A 35 1.73 19.59 -8.94
N ILE A 36 2.91 20.15 -8.62
CA ILE A 36 4.16 19.83 -9.31
C ILE A 36 4.81 18.65 -8.60
N TYR A 37 4.92 17.52 -9.27
CA TYR A 37 5.51 16.31 -8.70
C TYR A 37 7.01 16.26 -8.91
N SER A 38 7.73 15.85 -7.85
CA SER A 38 9.16 15.58 -7.90
C SER A 38 9.44 14.28 -8.65
N HIS A 39 10.61 14.20 -9.31
CA HIS A 39 11.14 12.96 -9.91
C HIS A 39 11.30 11.80 -8.92
N SER A 40 11.25 12.07 -7.61
CA SER A 40 11.28 11.07 -6.53
C SER A 40 9.91 10.48 -6.21
N MET A 41 8.88 10.79 -7.00
CA MET A 41 7.52 10.29 -6.85
C MET A 41 7.07 9.57 -8.13
N GLY A 42 6.42 8.42 -7.97
CA GLY A 42 5.66 7.78 -9.05
C GLY A 42 4.23 8.31 -9.03
N VAL A 43 3.69 8.66 -10.19
CA VAL A 43 2.32 9.18 -10.35
C VAL A 43 1.53 8.24 -11.23
N PHE A 44 0.33 7.87 -10.77
CA PHE A 44 -0.62 7.07 -11.52
C PHE A 44 -1.90 7.89 -11.74
N ALA A 45 -2.27 8.10 -13.00
CA ALA A 45 -3.45 8.83 -13.44
C ALA A 45 -4.70 7.91 -13.45
N TYR A 46 -4.97 7.28 -12.30
CA TYR A 46 -6.19 6.51 -12.05
C TYR A 46 -7.06 7.24 -11.02
N ASP A 47 -8.35 7.27 -11.30
CA ASP A 47 -9.42 7.88 -10.49
C ASP A 47 -10.26 6.83 -9.72
N GLN A 48 -10.14 5.55 -10.06
CA GLN A 48 -10.86 4.44 -9.43
C GLN A 48 -10.10 3.86 -8.24
N PHE A 49 -10.78 3.66 -7.10
CA PHE A 49 -10.20 3.03 -5.91
C PHE A 49 -9.83 1.54 -6.11
N LEU A 50 -10.25 0.91 -7.22
CA LEU A 50 -9.78 -0.41 -7.62
C LEU A 50 -8.24 -0.46 -7.71
N TYR A 51 -7.63 0.50 -8.41
CA TYR A 51 -6.18 0.56 -8.56
C TYR A 51 -5.48 0.92 -7.26
N PHE A 52 -6.11 1.76 -6.43
CA PHE A 52 -5.61 2.03 -5.09
C PHE A 52 -5.52 0.72 -4.29
N SER A 53 -6.57 -0.10 -4.34
CA SER A 53 -6.63 -1.36 -3.60
C SER A 53 -5.54 -2.32 -4.04
N TYR A 54 -5.35 -2.50 -5.36
CA TYR A 54 -4.25 -3.32 -5.88
C TYR A 54 -2.90 -2.82 -5.39
N LEU A 55 -2.61 -1.53 -5.55
CA LEU A 55 -1.31 -0.95 -5.23
C LEU A 55 -1.04 -0.86 -3.72
N GLN A 56 -2.08 -0.76 -2.90
CA GLN A 56 -1.96 -0.69 -1.44
C GLN A 56 -1.90 -2.09 -0.79
N SER A 57 -2.30 -3.14 -1.51
CA SER A 57 -2.37 -4.52 -1.01
C SER A 57 -1.02 -5.11 -0.60
N THR A 58 -1.08 -6.13 0.24
CA THR A 58 0.10 -6.93 0.58
C THR A 58 0.64 -7.69 -0.63
N LEU A 59 -0.20 -8.07 -1.60
CA LEU A 59 0.23 -8.78 -2.81
C LEU A 59 1.16 -7.90 -3.66
N HIS A 60 0.78 -6.65 -3.89
CA HIS A 60 1.63 -5.71 -4.61
C HIS A 60 2.87 -5.32 -3.80
N ASN A 61 2.76 -5.23 -2.47
CA ASN A 61 3.92 -5.03 -1.61
C ASN A 61 4.96 -6.15 -1.77
N ILE A 62 4.51 -7.41 -1.75
CA ILE A 62 5.36 -8.59 -1.97
C ILE A 62 6.02 -8.53 -3.35
N TRP A 63 5.23 -8.27 -4.39
CA TRP A 63 5.74 -8.16 -5.77
C TRP A 63 6.78 -7.05 -5.92
N ALA A 64 6.50 -5.88 -5.36
CA ALA A 64 7.34 -4.71 -5.44
C ALA A 64 8.68 -4.94 -4.72
N TRP A 65 8.69 -5.56 -3.54
CA TRP A 65 9.94 -5.92 -2.85
C TRP A 65 10.73 -7.03 -3.53
N PHE A 66 10.06 -7.94 -4.23
CA PHE A 66 10.74 -9.00 -4.98
C PHE A 66 11.43 -8.48 -6.25
N ASN A 67 10.74 -7.66 -7.04
CA ASN A 67 11.26 -7.16 -8.32
C ASN A 67 12.01 -5.83 -8.22
N GLY A 68 11.69 -5.02 -7.20
CA GLY A 68 12.31 -3.73 -6.97
C GLY A 68 13.76 -3.87 -6.48
N SER A 69 14.54 -2.82 -6.70
CA SER A 69 15.88 -2.72 -6.09
C SER A 69 15.77 -2.14 -4.69
N SER A 70 16.83 -2.25 -3.89
CA SER A 70 16.92 -1.57 -2.60
C SER A 70 17.85 -0.36 -2.68
N MET A 71 17.55 0.67 -1.90
CA MET A 71 18.47 1.77 -1.60
C MET A 71 18.77 1.72 -0.11
N LYS A 72 19.93 1.16 0.26
CA LYS A 72 20.22 0.74 1.64
C LYS A 72 19.19 -0.29 2.11
N SER A 73 18.28 0.10 3.01
CA SER A 73 17.22 -0.72 3.57
C SER A 73 15.83 -0.34 3.08
N ASP A 74 15.73 0.64 2.18
CA ASP A 74 14.46 1.11 1.65
C ASP A 74 14.20 0.47 0.28
N LEU A 75 12.95 0.19 -0.05
CA LEU A 75 12.56 -0.21 -1.40
C LEU A 75 12.78 0.99 -2.32
N ARG A 76 13.49 0.76 -3.42
CA ARG A 76 13.51 1.65 -4.57
C ARG A 76 12.49 1.14 -5.58
N TYR A 77 11.26 1.63 -5.45
CA TYR A 77 10.13 1.33 -6.31
C TYR A 77 10.46 1.77 -7.73
N THR A 78 10.70 0.80 -8.62
CA THR A 78 11.03 1.06 -10.01
C THR A 78 9.83 0.64 -10.86
N PRO A 79 9.10 1.60 -11.43
CA PRO A 79 7.80 1.33 -12.05
C PRO A 79 7.78 0.27 -13.14
N SER A 80 8.80 0.25 -14.00
CA SER A 80 8.91 -0.72 -15.09
C SER A 80 9.04 -2.16 -14.62
N VAL A 81 9.42 -2.40 -13.35
CA VAL A 81 9.55 -3.74 -12.77
C VAL A 81 8.62 -3.98 -11.58
N CYS A 82 8.07 -2.93 -10.97
CA CYS A 82 7.17 -3.06 -9.83
C CYS A 82 5.70 -2.89 -10.24
N PHE A 83 5.38 -2.07 -11.25
CA PHE A 83 4.02 -1.81 -11.70
C PHE A 83 3.72 -2.45 -13.05
N GLU A 84 4.53 -2.17 -14.08
CA GLU A 84 4.25 -2.62 -15.45
C GLU A 84 4.25 -4.14 -15.60
N THR A 85 5.02 -4.83 -14.74
CA THR A 85 5.08 -6.29 -14.66
C THR A 85 4.15 -6.86 -13.60
N PHE A 86 3.51 -6.05 -12.76
CA PHE A 86 2.57 -6.57 -11.77
C PHE A 86 1.41 -7.27 -12.50
N PRO A 87 1.16 -8.56 -12.26
CA PRO A 87 0.17 -9.31 -13.00
C PRO A 87 -1.22 -8.98 -12.46
N PHE A 88 -1.83 -7.91 -12.95
CA PHE A 88 -3.20 -7.52 -12.60
C PHE A 88 -4.20 -8.63 -12.98
N PRO A 89 -5.29 -8.80 -12.21
CA PRO A 89 -6.35 -9.73 -12.59
C PRO A 89 -6.95 -9.42 -13.95
N GLN A 90 -7.22 -10.45 -14.77
CA GLN A 90 -7.70 -10.31 -16.15
C GLN A 90 -9.20 -10.51 -16.32
N SER A 91 -9.87 -11.10 -15.32
CA SER A 91 -11.28 -11.46 -15.42
C SER A 91 -11.93 -11.17 -14.09
N THR A 92 -12.54 -9.98 -14.02
CA THR A 92 -13.21 -9.51 -12.82
C THR A 92 -14.65 -9.13 -13.17
N SER A 93 -15.60 -9.64 -12.41
CA SER A 93 -17.00 -9.22 -12.54
C SER A 93 -17.19 -7.80 -12.00
N HIS A 94 -18.24 -7.11 -12.46
CA HIS A 94 -18.58 -5.78 -11.96
C HIS A 94 -18.85 -5.78 -10.44
N GLU A 95 -19.42 -6.87 -9.91
CA GLU A 95 -19.68 -7.02 -8.48
C GLU A 95 -18.37 -7.08 -7.67
N GLU A 96 -17.41 -7.89 -8.11
CA GLU A 96 -16.10 -7.98 -7.47
C GLU A 96 -15.33 -6.65 -7.55
N ILE A 97 -15.39 -5.95 -8.69
CA ILE A 97 -14.79 -4.61 -8.83
C ILE A 97 -15.36 -3.67 -7.78
N ASN A 98 -16.68 -3.61 -7.66
CA ASN A 98 -17.35 -2.70 -6.72
C ASN A 98 -16.98 -3.00 -5.26
N ILE A 99 -16.94 -4.28 -4.87
CA ILE A 99 -16.57 -4.70 -3.51
C ILE A 99 -15.14 -4.24 -3.18
N ILE A 100 -14.19 -4.43 -4.10
CA ILE A 100 -12.81 -4.00 -3.87
C ILE A 100 -12.69 -2.49 -3.85
N GLU A 101 -13.37 -1.82 -4.77
CA GLU A 101 -13.33 -0.37 -4.83
C GLU A 101 -13.86 0.25 -3.52
N GLU A 102 -14.95 -0.31 -2.97
CA GLU A 102 -15.48 0.09 -1.68
C GLU A 102 -14.52 -0.19 -0.53
N ALA A 103 -13.92 -1.40 -0.47
CA ALA A 103 -12.96 -1.75 0.56
C ALA A 103 -11.72 -0.84 0.55
N GLY A 104 -11.18 -0.55 -0.64
CA GLY A 104 -10.06 0.38 -0.81
C GLY A 104 -10.42 1.81 -0.41
N ARG A 105 -11.62 2.26 -0.78
CA ARG A 105 -12.15 3.58 -0.42
C ARG A 105 -12.31 3.72 1.09
N GLU A 106 -12.90 2.73 1.75
CA GLU A 106 -13.05 2.71 3.21
C GLU A 106 -11.67 2.75 3.90
N TYR A 107 -10.75 1.87 3.48
CA TYR A 107 -9.39 1.85 4.01
C TYR A 107 -8.70 3.21 3.85
N PHE A 108 -8.74 3.79 2.66
CA PHE A 108 -8.08 5.06 2.37
C PHE A 108 -8.60 6.20 3.25
N TYR A 109 -9.91 6.42 3.26
CA TYR A 109 -10.49 7.53 4.01
C TYR A 109 -10.39 7.32 5.52
N PHE A 110 -10.47 6.07 5.99
CA PHE A 110 -10.22 5.77 7.39
C PHE A 110 -8.77 6.11 7.79
N ARG A 111 -7.81 5.74 6.94
CA ARG A 111 -6.39 6.05 7.11
C ARG A 111 -6.12 7.56 7.08
N GLU A 112 -6.70 8.27 6.12
CA GLU A 112 -6.56 9.72 5.98
C GLU A 112 -7.13 10.45 7.19
N LYS A 113 -8.35 10.07 7.63
CA LYS A 113 -8.98 10.63 8.82
C LYS A 113 -8.13 10.38 10.06
N LEU A 114 -7.59 9.18 10.23
CA LEU A 114 -6.68 8.86 11.34
C LEU A 114 -5.41 9.72 11.31
N MET A 115 -4.80 9.90 10.14
CA MET A 115 -3.63 10.77 9.98
C MET A 115 -3.94 12.23 10.32
N SER A 116 -5.08 12.75 9.85
CA SER A 116 -5.54 14.12 10.12
C SER A 116 -5.80 14.33 11.62
N ASP A 117 -6.58 13.43 12.22
CA ASP A 117 -6.97 13.47 13.63
C ASP A 117 -5.77 13.43 14.58
N VAL A 118 -4.77 12.60 14.27
CA VAL A 118 -3.55 12.46 15.07
C VAL A 118 -2.48 13.46 14.64
N LYS A 119 -2.65 14.17 13.51
CA LYS A 119 -1.68 15.09 12.91
C LYS A 119 -0.33 14.42 12.62
N ILE A 120 -0.37 13.28 11.94
CA ILE A 120 0.80 12.47 11.58
C ILE A 120 0.84 12.16 10.09
N GLY A 121 2.05 12.08 9.53
CA GLY A 121 2.26 11.61 8.16
C GLY A 121 2.29 10.09 8.05
N LEU A 122 2.33 9.58 6.80
CA LEU A 122 2.36 8.16 6.48
C LEU A 122 3.46 7.40 7.24
N THR A 123 4.68 7.94 7.31
CA THR A 123 5.79 7.27 8.02
C THR A 123 5.45 6.96 9.47
N LYS A 124 4.90 7.94 10.20
CA LYS A 124 4.55 7.76 11.60
C LYS A 124 3.34 6.86 11.78
N LEU A 125 2.38 6.94 10.86
CA LEU A 125 1.26 6.00 10.84
C LEU A 125 1.76 4.56 10.65
N TYR A 126 2.60 4.30 9.65
CA TYR A 126 3.05 2.94 9.34
C TYR A 126 4.01 2.38 10.40
N ASN A 127 4.77 3.22 11.10
CA ASN A 127 5.47 2.80 12.31
C ASN A 127 4.49 2.22 13.34
N GLN A 128 3.36 2.88 13.60
CA GLN A 128 2.32 2.34 14.49
C GLN A 128 1.62 1.12 13.88
N PHE A 129 1.34 1.14 12.58
CA PHE A 129 0.75 0.01 11.87
C PHE A 129 1.60 -1.26 11.99
N HIS A 130 2.93 -1.14 11.99
CA HIS A 130 3.86 -2.26 12.17
C HIS A 130 4.34 -2.47 13.61
N ASN A 131 3.89 -1.66 14.57
CA ASN A 131 4.23 -1.81 15.99
C ASN A 131 3.50 -3.04 16.58
N SER A 132 4.25 -4.12 16.80
CA SER A 132 3.76 -5.37 17.41
C SER A 132 3.43 -5.25 18.89
N GLN A 133 3.98 -4.25 19.56
CA GLN A 133 3.75 -3.96 20.98
C GLN A 133 2.61 -2.96 21.20
N LEU A 134 1.99 -2.46 20.12
CA LEU A 134 0.87 -1.54 20.20
C LEU A 134 -0.35 -2.28 20.76
N THR A 135 -0.72 -1.94 21.99
CA THR A 135 -1.84 -2.55 22.72
C THR A 135 -2.52 -1.52 23.61
N ILE A 136 -3.76 -1.80 24.00
CA ILE A 136 -4.51 -1.02 24.98
C ILE A 136 -3.78 -1.08 26.33
N ILE A 137 -3.66 0.07 26.98
CA ILE A 137 -3.02 0.19 28.30
C ILE A 137 -4.07 0.39 29.39
N SER A 138 -3.77 -0.07 30.61
CA SER A 138 -4.61 0.24 31.78
C SER A 138 -4.47 1.70 32.20
N ILE A 139 -5.37 2.15 33.06
CA ILE A 139 -5.31 3.50 33.66
C ILE A 139 -4.04 3.67 34.51
N GLU A 140 -3.56 2.61 35.18
CA GLU A 140 -2.30 2.70 35.92
C GLU A 140 -1.10 2.87 34.97
N ASP A 141 -1.13 2.15 33.84
CA ASP A 141 -0.07 2.18 32.85
C ASP A 141 0.03 3.54 32.11
N GLU A 142 -1.09 4.28 32.03
CA GLU A 142 -1.13 5.62 31.47
C GLU A 142 -0.26 6.62 32.24
N ASN A 143 -0.11 6.43 33.55
CA ASN A 143 0.69 7.30 34.41
C ASN A 143 2.13 6.80 34.64
N LEU A 144 2.54 5.69 34.01
CA LEU A 144 3.91 5.22 34.11
C LEU A 144 4.92 6.24 33.60
N GLN A 145 6.05 6.31 34.30
CA GLN A 145 7.23 7.05 33.87
C GLN A 145 7.69 6.57 32.48
N ASP A 146 8.07 7.51 31.61
CA ASP A 146 8.47 7.26 30.21
C ASP A 146 9.41 6.05 30.04
N LYS A 147 10.46 5.94 30.86
CA LYS A 147 11.43 4.83 30.77
C LYS A 147 10.81 3.46 31.05
N ILE A 148 9.87 3.40 32.01
CA ILE A 148 9.18 2.17 32.39
C ILE A 148 8.17 1.81 31.29
N PHE A 149 7.45 2.82 30.79
CA PHE A 149 6.50 2.66 29.69
C PHE A 149 7.19 2.16 28.41
N GLU A 150 8.32 2.76 28.01
CA GLU A 150 9.10 2.34 26.84
C GLU A 150 9.58 0.89 26.98
N LYS A 151 10.05 0.49 28.18
CA LYS A 151 10.48 -0.90 28.43
C LYS A 151 9.32 -1.89 28.27
N LYS A 152 8.09 -1.50 28.64
CA LYS A 152 6.90 -2.36 28.61
C LYS A 152 6.22 -2.40 27.23
N TYR A 153 6.08 -1.26 26.58
CA TYR A 153 5.26 -1.08 25.36
C TYR A 153 6.07 -0.71 24.11
N GLY A 154 7.36 -0.45 24.25
CA GLY A 154 8.23 -0.13 23.13
C GLY A 154 8.33 1.35 22.77
N LYS A 155 9.30 1.62 21.90
CA LYS A 155 9.70 2.97 21.44
C LYS A 155 8.60 3.69 20.67
N GLU A 156 7.92 3.00 19.77
CA GLU A 156 6.86 3.61 18.97
C GLU A 156 5.63 3.93 19.83
N SER A 157 5.33 3.10 20.83
CA SER A 157 4.21 3.33 21.77
C SER A 157 4.46 4.54 22.68
N ILE A 158 5.67 4.66 23.26
CA ILE A 158 6.01 5.86 24.06
C ILE A 158 6.03 7.12 23.19
N TRP A 159 6.50 7.02 21.94
CA TRP A 159 6.44 8.14 21.00
C TRP A 159 4.99 8.59 20.77
N LEU A 160 4.06 7.66 20.56
CA LEU A 160 2.65 7.97 20.35
C LEU A 160 2.04 8.64 21.59
N LYS A 161 2.28 8.07 22.78
CA LYS A 161 1.83 8.66 24.06
C LYS A 161 2.27 10.11 24.18
N LYS A 162 3.56 10.39 23.95
CA LYS A 162 4.14 11.75 24.03
C LYS A 162 3.63 12.68 22.93
N HIS A 163 3.39 12.15 21.74
CA HIS A 163 2.85 12.93 20.62
C HIS A 163 1.43 13.42 20.93
N LEU A 164 0.59 12.56 21.49
CA LEU A 164 -0.78 12.90 21.87
C LEU A 164 -0.84 13.93 23.00
N THR A 165 0.00 13.80 24.02
CA THR A 165 0.07 14.78 25.13
C THR A 165 0.55 16.14 24.66
N ASN A 166 1.57 16.20 23.79
CA ASN A 166 2.16 17.47 23.33
C ASN A 166 1.27 18.25 22.35
N ARG A 167 0.45 17.57 21.55
CA ARG A 167 -0.36 18.19 20.48
C ARG A 167 -1.76 18.61 20.94
N SER A 168 -2.12 18.34 22.19
CA SER A 168 -3.50 18.49 22.70
C SER A 168 -4.51 17.84 21.74
N CYS A 169 -4.20 16.61 21.30
CA CYS A 169 -5.15 15.85 20.48
C CYS A 169 -6.32 15.41 21.36
N ASN A 170 -7.55 15.54 20.88
CA ASN A 170 -8.77 15.12 21.60
C ASN A 170 -8.94 13.58 21.67
N PHE A 171 -7.88 12.82 21.40
CA PHE A 171 -7.91 11.37 21.31
C PHE A 171 -6.97 10.79 22.36
N SER A 172 -7.48 9.84 23.15
CA SER A 172 -6.67 9.08 24.09
C SER A 172 -5.74 8.09 23.37
N TYR A 173 -4.69 7.63 24.05
CA TYR A 173 -3.80 6.61 23.52
C TYR A 173 -4.57 5.35 23.09
N ASN A 174 -5.45 4.84 23.95
CA ASN A 174 -6.26 3.64 23.66
C ASN A 174 -7.18 3.83 22.45
N ASN A 175 -7.78 5.01 22.27
CA ASN A 175 -8.59 5.29 21.09
C ASN A 175 -7.75 5.18 19.79
N ILE A 176 -6.51 5.68 19.80
CA ILE A 176 -5.64 5.56 18.63
C ILE A 176 -5.20 4.12 18.39
N VAL A 177 -4.93 3.35 19.45
CA VAL A 177 -4.62 1.91 19.34
C VAL A 177 -5.76 1.17 18.64
N GLU A 178 -7.00 1.35 19.09
CA GLU A 178 -8.19 0.73 18.48
C GLU A 178 -8.34 1.10 17.01
N ARG A 179 -8.08 2.37 16.66
CA ARG A 179 -8.14 2.82 15.27
C ARG A 179 -7.03 2.20 14.42
N ILE A 180 -5.81 2.03 14.94
CA ILE A 180 -4.75 1.31 14.22
C ILE A 180 -5.11 -0.17 14.04
N HIS A 181 -5.72 -0.80 15.04
CA HIS A 181 -6.22 -2.17 14.90
C HIS A 181 -7.32 -2.27 13.84
N LYS A 182 -8.28 -1.33 13.82
CA LYS A 182 -9.29 -1.25 12.76
C LYS A 182 -8.65 -1.05 11.38
N LEU A 183 -7.63 -0.20 11.26
CA LEU A 183 -6.90 -0.02 10.00
C LEU A 183 -6.26 -1.34 9.52
N ARG A 184 -5.71 -2.15 10.42
CA ARG A 184 -5.19 -3.49 10.11
C ARG A 184 -6.31 -4.42 9.64
N THR A 185 -7.46 -4.42 10.31
CA THR A 185 -8.63 -5.22 9.89
C THR A 185 -9.11 -4.86 8.49
N LEU A 186 -9.23 -3.56 8.18
CA LEU A 186 -9.59 -3.09 6.84
C LEU A 186 -8.56 -3.53 5.79
N HIS A 187 -7.27 -3.50 6.12
CA HIS A 187 -6.20 -4.00 5.24
C HIS A 187 -6.35 -5.49 4.94
N ILE A 188 -6.64 -6.31 5.97
CA ILE A 188 -6.88 -7.74 5.82
C ILE A 188 -8.10 -8.00 4.92
N GLN A 189 -9.19 -7.26 5.12
CA GLN A 189 -10.40 -7.39 4.30
C GLN A 189 -10.11 -7.09 2.84
N MET A 190 -9.43 -5.97 2.57
CA MET A 190 -9.00 -5.59 1.22
C MET A 190 -8.13 -6.68 0.59
N ASP A 191 -7.12 -7.21 1.29
CA ASP A 191 -6.26 -8.27 0.76
C ASP A 191 -7.03 -9.57 0.46
N ASN A 192 -8.02 -9.95 1.30
CA ASN A 192 -8.86 -11.13 1.05
C ASN A 192 -9.74 -10.96 -0.19
N TYR A 193 -10.36 -9.79 -0.40
CA TYR A 193 -11.13 -9.55 -1.61
C TYR A 193 -10.24 -9.62 -2.86
N ILE A 194 -9.03 -9.08 -2.79
CA ILE A 194 -8.07 -9.15 -3.90
C ILE A 194 -7.69 -10.61 -4.19
N LEU A 195 -7.40 -11.43 -3.18
CA LEU A 195 -7.18 -12.87 -3.39
C LEU A 195 -8.37 -13.55 -4.08
N GLY A 196 -9.59 -13.18 -3.69
CA GLY A 196 -10.81 -13.69 -4.29
C GLY A 196 -10.88 -13.45 -5.80
N ILE A 197 -10.54 -12.23 -6.24
CA ILE A 197 -10.46 -11.88 -7.67
C ILE A 197 -9.39 -12.69 -8.41
N TYR A 198 -8.24 -12.95 -7.77
CA TYR A 198 -7.23 -13.83 -8.36
C TYR A 198 -7.68 -15.30 -8.44
N GLY A 199 -8.81 -15.65 -7.82
CA GLY A 199 -9.30 -17.01 -7.68
C GLY A 199 -8.54 -17.83 -6.64
N TRP A 200 -7.80 -17.17 -5.73
CA TRP A 200 -6.93 -17.81 -4.73
C TRP A 200 -7.59 -17.92 -3.35
N ASN A 201 -8.87 -18.31 -3.35
CA ASN A 201 -9.68 -18.47 -2.14
C ASN A 201 -9.17 -19.60 -1.20
N ASP A 202 -8.27 -20.45 -1.71
CA ASP A 202 -7.62 -21.51 -0.95
C ASP A 202 -6.51 -20.99 -0.02
N ILE A 203 -5.99 -19.78 -0.26
CA ILE A 203 -4.94 -19.18 0.57
C ILE A 203 -5.56 -18.51 1.80
N LYS A 204 -5.11 -18.93 2.99
CA LYS A 204 -5.36 -18.21 4.24
C LYS A 204 -4.21 -17.24 4.49
N LEU A 205 -4.50 -15.94 4.51
CA LEU A 205 -3.48 -14.89 4.60
C LEU A 205 -2.72 -14.88 5.94
N GLU A 206 -3.40 -15.25 7.03
CA GLU A 206 -2.83 -15.33 8.38
C GLU A 206 -2.02 -14.08 8.75
N HIS A 207 -2.58 -12.88 8.55
CA HIS A 207 -1.87 -11.64 8.89
C HIS A 207 -1.50 -11.60 10.37
N ASN A 208 -0.22 -11.34 10.63
CA ASN A 208 0.32 -11.11 11.97
C ASN A 208 1.64 -10.35 11.84
N PHE A 209 2.40 -10.29 12.92
CA PHE A 209 3.74 -9.73 12.93
C PHE A 209 4.76 -10.79 12.56
N TYR A 210 5.35 -10.64 11.37
CA TYR A 210 6.38 -11.54 10.86
C TYR A 210 7.62 -10.77 10.47
N GLU A 211 8.75 -11.47 10.48
CA GLU A 211 10.00 -10.93 9.99
C GLU A 211 10.01 -10.87 8.45
N VAL A 212 10.63 -9.82 7.92
CA VAL A 212 10.93 -9.64 6.51
C VAL A 212 12.44 -9.46 6.32
N SER A 213 13.08 -10.39 5.61
CA SER A 213 14.55 -10.48 5.52
C SER A 213 15.20 -9.33 4.74
N TYR A 214 14.43 -8.61 3.92
CA TYR A 214 14.91 -7.46 3.14
C TYR A 214 15.05 -6.17 3.97
N LEU A 215 14.65 -6.18 5.24
CA LEU A 215 14.81 -5.06 6.17
C LEU A 215 15.89 -5.34 7.23
N PRO A 216 16.51 -4.29 7.79
CA PRO A 216 17.53 -4.44 8.82
C PRO A 216 16.94 -5.01 10.11
N GLU A 217 17.79 -5.66 10.90
CA GLU A 217 17.37 -6.39 12.09
C GLU A 217 16.54 -5.57 13.08
N SER A 218 16.87 -4.28 13.20
CA SER A 218 16.20 -3.32 14.08
C SER A 218 14.78 -2.94 13.65
N ASP A 219 14.37 -3.28 12.42
CA ASP A 219 13.14 -2.83 11.78
C ASP A 219 12.51 -3.90 10.87
N ARG A 220 12.81 -5.19 11.09
CA ARG A 220 12.34 -6.27 10.22
C ARG A 220 10.98 -6.85 10.56
N ILE A 221 10.37 -6.46 11.67
CA ILE A 221 9.03 -6.94 12.04
C ILE A 221 7.99 -6.08 11.33
N ARG A 222 7.12 -6.73 10.55
CA ARG A 222 6.02 -6.09 9.82
C ARG A 222 4.72 -6.80 10.09
N PHE A 223 3.65 -6.02 10.21
CA PHE A 223 2.30 -6.55 10.07
C PHE A 223 2.07 -6.94 8.61
N THR A 224 2.06 -8.24 8.32
CA THR A 224 2.00 -8.81 6.97
C THR A 224 1.54 -10.28 7.05
N VAL A 225 1.47 -10.97 5.92
CA VAL A 225 1.07 -12.38 5.82
C VAL A 225 2.15 -13.35 6.30
N HIS A 226 1.74 -14.56 6.67
CA HIS A 226 2.64 -15.62 7.08
C HIS A 226 3.75 -15.88 6.03
N PRO A 227 5.01 -16.18 6.43
CA PRO A 227 6.12 -16.34 5.47
C PRO A 227 5.87 -17.36 4.36
N ALA A 228 5.28 -18.52 4.68
CA ALA A 228 4.94 -19.54 3.68
C ALA A 228 3.86 -19.05 2.70
N VAL A 229 2.90 -18.26 3.19
CA VAL A 229 1.85 -17.66 2.35
C VAL A 229 2.42 -16.57 1.45
N ARG A 230 3.39 -15.80 1.95
CA ARG A 230 4.12 -14.80 1.16
C ARG A 230 4.82 -15.45 -0.03
N GLU A 231 5.50 -16.57 0.19
CA GLU A 231 6.18 -17.33 -0.86
C GLU A 231 5.17 -17.90 -1.87
N GLU A 232 4.06 -18.47 -1.40
CA GLU A 232 3.01 -18.99 -2.27
C GLU A 232 2.39 -17.90 -3.15
N ILE A 233 2.03 -16.75 -2.58
CA ILE A 233 1.52 -15.58 -3.32
C ILE A 233 2.54 -15.16 -4.38
N LEU A 234 3.81 -15.03 -4.01
CA LEU A 234 4.87 -14.65 -4.93
C LEU A 234 4.99 -15.64 -6.11
N ASN A 235 5.00 -16.95 -5.83
CA ASN A 235 5.08 -17.98 -6.85
C ASN A 235 3.90 -17.93 -7.82
N ARG A 236 2.67 -17.71 -7.32
CA ARG A 236 1.49 -17.56 -8.18
C ARG A 236 1.54 -16.29 -9.02
N LEU A 237 1.97 -15.17 -8.45
CA LEU A 237 2.18 -13.92 -9.19
C LEU A 237 3.22 -14.12 -10.31
N LEU A 238 4.36 -14.76 -10.03
CA LEU A 238 5.39 -15.04 -11.03
C LEU A 238 4.85 -15.92 -12.16
N LYS A 239 4.11 -16.98 -11.82
CA LYS A 239 3.46 -17.85 -12.81
C LYS A 239 2.49 -17.07 -13.69
N LEU A 240 1.65 -16.22 -13.09
CA LEU A 240 0.67 -15.41 -13.81
C LEU A 240 1.37 -14.39 -14.72
N ASN A 241 2.41 -13.71 -14.23
CA ASN A 241 3.21 -12.78 -15.03
C ASN A 241 3.79 -13.47 -16.28
N HIS A 242 4.38 -14.65 -16.14
CA HIS A 242 4.90 -15.41 -17.28
C HIS A 242 3.80 -15.84 -18.27
N GLN A 243 2.60 -16.17 -17.78
CA GLN A 243 1.46 -16.50 -18.64
C GLN A 243 1.01 -15.27 -19.44
N LEU A 244 0.83 -14.12 -18.78
CA LEU A 244 0.45 -12.87 -19.43
C LEU A 244 1.48 -12.44 -20.48
N HIS A 245 2.77 -12.54 -20.17
CA HIS A 245 3.82 -12.21 -21.12
C HIS A 245 3.80 -13.10 -22.37
N LYS A 246 3.56 -14.41 -22.21
CA LYS A 246 3.38 -15.32 -23.35
C LYS A 246 2.15 -14.95 -24.21
N MET A 247 1.07 -14.50 -23.58
CA MET A 247 -0.13 -14.02 -24.29
C MET A 247 0.16 -12.72 -25.04
N GLU A 248 0.90 -11.79 -24.44
CA GLU A 248 1.31 -10.53 -25.09
C GLU A 248 2.20 -10.79 -26.33
N ILE A 249 3.16 -11.72 -26.25
CA ILE A 249 4.04 -12.08 -27.38
C ILE A 249 3.27 -12.80 -28.49
N SER A 250 2.35 -13.68 -28.14
CA SER A 250 1.59 -14.48 -29.12
C SER A 250 0.45 -13.71 -29.79
N ASN A 251 0.08 -12.53 -29.28
CA ASN A 251 -0.90 -11.66 -29.90
C ASN A 251 -0.27 -10.84 -31.05
N PRO A 252 -0.64 -11.08 -32.33
CA PRO A 252 -0.03 -10.44 -33.49
C PRO A 252 -0.28 -8.92 -33.60
N TYR A 253 -1.10 -8.34 -32.72
CA TYR A 253 -1.39 -6.90 -32.66
C TYR A 253 -0.58 -6.14 -31.59
N SER A 254 0.28 -6.80 -30.80
CA SER A 254 0.96 -6.17 -29.66
C SER A 254 2.15 -5.25 -30.03
N THR A 255 2.61 -5.25 -31.27
CA THR A 255 3.71 -4.40 -31.75
C THR A 255 3.29 -3.06 -32.36
N GLN A 256 1.99 -2.72 -32.40
CA GLN A 256 1.54 -1.38 -32.81
C GLN A 256 1.35 -0.48 -31.58
N LYS A 257 2.36 0.34 -31.28
CA LYS A 257 2.15 1.60 -30.55
C LYS A 257 1.36 2.55 -31.45
N GLU A 258 0.04 2.38 -31.53
CA GLU A 258 -0.85 3.33 -32.19
C GLU A 258 -1.84 3.94 -31.20
N SER A 259 -1.77 5.26 -31.11
CA SER A 259 -2.75 6.14 -30.49
C SER A 259 -4.11 5.99 -31.19
N THR A 260 -5.16 5.50 -30.52
CA THR A 260 -6.51 6.13 -30.52
C THR A 260 -7.58 5.33 -29.73
N LYS A 261 -8.40 6.12 -29.01
CA LYS A 261 -9.79 5.96 -28.56
C LYS A 261 -10.48 4.58 -28.79
N GLY A 262 -10.87 3.94 -27.70
CA GLY A 262 -11.92 2.91 -27.71
C GLY A 262 -12.09 2.19 -26.38
N ASN A 263 -13.28 2.33 -25.80
CA ASN A 263 -13.75 1.79 -24.52
C ASN A 263 -13.54 0.27 -24.37
N LYS A 264 -12.62 -0.15 -23.49
CA LYS A 264 -12.57 -1.47 -22.82
C LYS A 264 -11.81 -1.28 -21.51
N ASP A 265 -12.36 -1.77 -20.41
CA ASP A 265 -11.75 -1.80 -19.07
C ASP A 265 -10.56 -2.78 -19.01
N ASN A 266 -9.55 -2.54 -19.85
CA ASN A 266 -8.22 -3.10 -19.71
C ASN A 266 -7.34 -2.04 -19.07
N VAL A 267 -6.59 -2.44 -18.04
CA VAL A 267 -5.57 -1.61 -17.38
C VAL A 267 -4.64 -1.00 -18.45
N SER A 268 -4.88 0.26 -18.82
CA SER A 268 -4.02 0.96 -19.76
C SER A 268 -2.72 1.34 -19.04
N LYS A 269 -1.65 0.58 -19.31
CA LYS A 269 -0.29 0.81 -18.78
C LYS A 269 0.21 2.24 -19.07
N ASP A 270 -0.38 2.96 -20.03
CA ASP A 270 -0.08 4.35 -20.39
C ASP A 270 -0.51 5.40 -19.34
N LYS A 271 -1.24 4.99 -18.30
CA LYS A 271 -1.70 5.90 -17.23
C LYS A 271 -0.68 6.08 -16.09
N MET A 272 0.49 5.44 -16.16
CA MET A 272 1.58 5.65 -15.19
C MET A 272 2.70 6.50 -15.79
N LEU A 273 3.14 7.53 -15.06
CA LEU A 273 3.98 8.60 -15.62
C LEU A 273 5.11 9.00 -14.63
N PHE A 274 6.31 9.29 -15.17
CA PHE A 274 7.53 9.69 -14.44
C PHE A 274 8.15 10.98 -14.97
#